data_AF-A0A484Z6L7-F1
#
_entry.id   AF-A0A484Z6L7-F1
#
_cell.length_a   1.000
_cell.length_b   1.000
_cell.length_c   1.000
_cell.angle_alpha   90.00
_cell.angle_beta   90.00
_cell.angle_gamma   90.00
#
_symmetry.space_group_name_H-M   'P 1'
#
loop_
_entity.id
_entity.type
_entity.pdbx_description
1 polymer ?
#
loop_
_entity_poly.entity_id
_entity_poly.type
_entity_poly.pdbx_seq_one_letter_code
_entity_poly.pdbx_strand_id
1 'polypeptide(L)'
;MLKRVASTTADRVRIFNGRGEVHIEAKVTPRMMPGVVALGEGAWYSPDANRIDQAGSINVLTTQRPSPLAKGNPSHTNLVQVEKV
;
A
#
# COMPACT_ATOMS: atom_id res chain seq x y z
N MET A 1 1.89 20.21 0.95
CA MET A 1 1.64 19.93 -0.48
C MET A 1 2.17 18.53 -0.77
N LEU A 2 1.33 17.58 -1.22
CA LEU A 2 1.78 16.22 -1.56
C LEU A 2 2.62 16.28 -2.84
N LYS A 3 3.87 15.80 -2.79
CA LYS A 3 4.73 15.72 -3.98
C LYS A 3 4.19 14.65 -4.93
N ARG A 4 4.11 14.95 -6.23
CA ARG A 4 3.82 13.93 -7.24
C ARG A 4 4.99 12.94 -7.27
N VAL A 5 4.67 11.66 -7.19
CA VAL A 5 5.67 10.60 -7.39
C VAL A 5 5.88 10.46 -8.90
N ALA A 6 7.08 10.80 -9.37
CA ALA A 6 7.51 10.44 -10.71
C ALA A 6 7.94 8.97 -10.69
N SER A 7 7.20 8.10 -11.36
CA SER A 7 7.48 6.67 -11.47
C SER A 7 7.10 6.19 -12.87
N THR A 8 7.87 5.24 -13.39
CA THR A 8 7.55 4.46 -14.58
C THR A 8 7.15 3.03 -14.19
N THR A 9 6.50 2.30 -15.10
CA THR A 9 6.24 0.87 -14.88
C THR A 9 7.55 0.13 -14.59
N ALA A 10 7.49 -0.85 -13.68
CA ALA A 10 8.62 -1.61 -13.14
C ALA A 10 9.58 -0.83 -12.22
N ASP A 11 9.37 0.48 -11.99
CA ASP A 11 10.08 1.16 -10.89
C ASP A 11 9.67 0.54 -9.56
N ARG A 12 10.65 0.24 -8.72
CA ARG A 12 10.39 -0.18 -7.34
C ARG A 12 9.95 1.04 -6.53
N VAL A 13 8.84 0.88 -5.81
CA VAL A 13 8.24 1.93 -4.99
C VAL A 13 8.03 1.44 -3.57
N ARG A 14 8.18 2.34 -2.60
CA ARG A 14 7.75 2.12 -1.22
C ARG A 14 6.36 2.70 -1.01
N ILE A 15 5.49 1.91 -0.40
CA ILE A 15 4.14 2.29 0.00
C ILE A 15 4.06 2.12 1.51
N PHE A 16 3.76 3.20 2.23
CA PHE A 16 3.88 3.20 3.69
C PHE A 16 2.87 4.10 4.39
N ASN A 17 2.68 3.82 5.67
CA ASN A 17 2.03 4.69 6.65
C ASN A 17 2.50 4.31 8.07
N GLY A 18 1.86 4.86 9.09
CA GLY A 18 2.26 4.62 10.49
C GLY A 18 2.13 3.18 11.00
N ARG A 19 1.65 2.21 10.19
CA ARG A 19 1.53 0.80 10.62
C ARG A 19 2.51 -0.14 9.94
N GLY A 20 3.03 0.23 8.77
CA GLY A 20 3.92 -0.65 8.01
C GLY A 20 4.32 -0.09 6.66
N GLU A 21 5.18 -0.86 5.98
CA GLU A 21 5.82 -0.50 4.73
C GLU A 21 5.94 -1.72 3.81
N VAL A 22 5.69 -1.48 2.52
CA VAL A 22 5.67 -2.48 1.45
C VAL A 22 6.48 -1.96 0.26
N HIS A 23 7.37 -2.78 -0.30
CA HIS A 23 8.18 -2.46 -1.47
C HIS A 23 7.83 -3.38 -2.64
N ILE A 24 7.25 -2.81 -3.71
CA ILE A 24 6.86 -3.56 -4.91
C ILE A 24 7.13 -2.76 -6.17
N GLU A 25 7.01 -3.41 -7.33
CA GLU A 25 7.07 -2.73 -8.63
C GLU A 25 5.78 -1.97 -8.94
N ALA A 26 5.93 -0.74 -9.44
CA ALA A 26 4.82 0.08 -9.89
C ALA A 26 4.30 -0.40 -11.26
N LYS A 27 2.97 -0.35 -11.41
CA LYS A 27 2.30 -0.45 -12.72
C LYS A 27 1.56 0.85 -13.00
N VAL A 28 2.14 1.70 -13.85
CA VAL A 28 1.54 2.99 -14.20
C VAL A 28 0.46 2.78 -15.25
N THR A 29 -0.75 3.29 -14.99
CA THR A 29 -1.89 3.12 -15.88
C THR A 29 -2.86 4.31 -15.79
N PRO A 30 -3.48 4.73 -16.91
CA PRO A 30 -4.46 5.82 -16.90
C PRO A 30 -5.80 5.44 -16.26
N ARG A 31 -6.00 4.17 -15.85
CA ARG A 31 -7.24 3.69 -15.22
C ARG A 31 -7.42 4.15 -13.77
N MET A 32 -6.36 4.61 -13.11
CA MET A 32 -6.42 5.06 -11.72
C MET A 32 -6.72 6.55 -11.64
N MET A 33 -7.61 6.95 -10.73
CA MET A 33 -7.84 8.36 -10.46
C MET A 33 -6.58 9.02 -9.87
N PRO A 34 -6.31 10.30 -10.17
CA PRO A 34 -5.22 11.03 -9.54
C PRO A 34 -5.29 10.97 -8.01
N GLY A 35 -4.17 10.65 -7.35
CA GLY A 35 -4.09 10.53 -5.90
C GLY A 35 -4.59 9.20 -5.33
N VAL A 36 -4.99 8.25 -6.17
CA VAL A 36 -5.42 6.90 -5.76
C VAL A 36 -4.42 5.85 -6.24
N VAL A 37 -4.13 4.88 -5.38
CA VAL A 37 -3.36 3.68 -5.73
C VAL A 37 -4.20 2.44 -5.49
N ALA A 38 -3.99 1.42 -6.32
CA ALA A 38 -4.58 0.11 -6.14
C ALA A 38 -3.47 -0.89 -5.76
N LEU A 39 -3.72 -1.67 -4.73
CA LEU A 39 -2.89 -2.79 -4.30
C LEU A 39 -3.80 -4.01 -4.15
N GLY A 40 -3.45 -5.11 -4.81
CA GLY A 40 -4.24 -6.34 -4.78
C GLY A 40 -4.21 -7.00 -3.39
N GLU A 41 -5.31 -7.66 -3.05
CA GLU A 41 -5.37 -8.57 -1.90
C GLU A 41 -4.83 -9.97 -2.28
N GLY A 42 -4.47 -10.77 -1.28
CA GLY A 42 -4.01 -12.16 -1.47
C GLY A 42 -2.49 -12.37 -1.61
N ALA A 43 -1.68 -11.31 -1.65
CA ALA A 43 -0.23 -11.43 -1.66
C ALA A 43 0.29 -12.05 -0.34
N TRP A 44 1.20 -13.01 -0.46
CA TRP A 44 1.81 -13.71 0.67
C TRP A 44 2.85 -12.80 1.35
N TYR A 45 2.64 -12.47 2.61
CA TYR A 45 3.55 -11.62 3.37
C TYR A 45 4.97 -12.21 3.38
N SER A 46 5.94 -11.41 2.93
CA SER A 46 7.34 -11.79 2.78
C SER A 46 8.25 -10.65 3.27
N PRO A 47 8.41 -10.51 4.60
CA PRO A 47 9.23 -9.45 5.17
C PRO A 47 10.72 -9.70 5.00
N ASP A 48 11.48 -8.63 4.75
CA ASP A 48 12.93 -8.64 4.87
C ASP A 48 13.40 -8.48 6.33
N ALA A 49 14.72 -8.36 6.53
CA ALA A 49 15.33 -8.17 7.85
C ALA A 49 14.87 -6.88 8.57
N ASN A 50 14.38 -5.88 7.85
CA ASN A 50 13.83 -4.64 8.38
C ASN A 50 12.31 -4.70 8.60
N ARG A 51 11.69 -5.87 8.38
CA ARG A 51 10.24 -6.11 8.42
C ARG A 51 9.46 -5.37 7.32
N ILE A 52 10.13 -4.98 6.24
CA ILE A 52 9.49 -4.41 5.07
C ILE A 52 8.99 -5.55 4.19
N ASP A 53 7.70 -5.53 3.86
CA ASP A 53 7.12 -6.55 3.00
C ASP A 53 7.56 -6.37 1.54
N GLN A 54 8.04 -7.46 0.93
CA GLN A 54 8.56 -7.45 -0.44
C GLN A 54 7.57 -8.03 -1.46
N ALA A 55 6.40 -8.50 -1.01
CA ALA A 55 5.44 -9.22 -1.84
C ALA A 55 4.15 -8.44 -2.17
N GLY A 56 3.80 -7.39 -1.40
CA GLY A 56 2.61 -6.59 -1.69
C GLY A 56 1.40 -6.88 -0.79
N SER A 57 1.59 -7.46 0.39
CA SER A 57 0.50 -7.78 1.31
C SER A 57 -0.16 -6.51 1.85
N ILE A 58 -1.32 -6.15 1.27
CA ILE A 58 -2.05 -4.93 1.62
C ILE A 58 -2.38 -4.81 3.12
N ASN A 59 -2.52 -5.93 3.84
CA ASN A 59 -2.85 -5.94 5.25
C ASN A 59 -1.74 -5.37 6.16
N VAL A 60 -0.51 -5.22 5.64
CA VAL A 60 0.54 -4.43 6.30
C VAL A 60 0.11 -2.95 6.44
N LEU A 61 -0.75 -2.50 5.54
CA LEU A 61 -1.21 -1.12 5.39
C LEU A 61 -2.66 -0.90 5.84
N THR A 62 -3.29 -1.85 6.53
CA THR A 62 -4.67 -1.72 7.05
C THR A 62 -4.74 -1.65 8.57
N THR A 63 -5.88 -1.20 9.10
CA THR A 63 -6.20 -1.30 10.54
C THR A 63 -7.19 -2.45 10.77
N GLN A 64 -7.10 -3.09 11.93
CA GLN A 64 -8.05 -4.12 12.35
C GLN A 64 -9.10 -3.61 13.35
N ARG A 65 -9.22 -2.29 13.53
CA ARG A 65 -10.24 -1.72 14.43
C ARG A 65 -11.64 -1.92 13.83
N PRO A 66 -12.50 -2.74 14.44
CA PRO A 66 -13.77 -3.08 13.85
C PRO A 66 -14.80 -1.95 14.03
N SER A 67 -15.86 -1.96 13.21
CA SER A 67 -16.98 -1.03 13.39
C SER A 67 -17.72 -1.30 14.71
N PRO A 68 -18.30 -0.27 15.38
CA PRO A 68 -18.87 -0.44 16.71
C PRO A 68 -20.09 -1.36 16.74
N LEU A 69 -20.92 -1.36 15.69
CA LEU A 69 -22.16 -2.14 15.62
C LEU A 69 -21.91 -3.57 15.08
N ALA A 70 -21.54 -3.68 13.81
CA ALA A 70 -21.48 -4.97 13.10
C ALA A 70 -20.14 -5.72 13.27
N LYS A 71 -19.14 -5.10 13.90
CA LYS A 71 -17.79 -5.64 14.08
C LYS A 71 -17.07 -6.01 12.77
N GLY A 72 -17.43 -5.36 11.66
CA GLY A 72 -16.81 -5.57 10.34
C GLY A 72 -15.38 -5.02 10.26
N ASN A 73 -14.56 -5.59 9.36
CA ASN A 73 -13.20 -5.12 9.11
C ASN A 73 -13.18 -3.83 8.25
N PRO A 74 -12.23 -2.90 8.48
CA PRO A 74 -12.16 -1.63 7.73
C PRO A 74 -11.10 -1.66 6.61
N SER A 75 -10.94 -2.79 5.92
CA SER A 75 -9.79 -3.02 5.02
C SER A 75 -9.66 -2.03 3.86
N HIS A 76 -10.71 -1.30 3.50
CA HIS A 76 -10.71 -0.31 2.40
C HIS A 76 -10.59 1.15 2.89
N THR A 77 -10.33 1.38 4.17
CA THR A 77 -10.16 2.74 4.74
C THR A 77 -8.69 2.98 5.09
N ASN A 78 -7.90 3.37 4.09
CA ASN A 78 -6.45 3.55 4.25
C ASN A 78 -5.97 4.85 3.60
N LEU A 79 -5.05 5.52 4.28
CA LEU A 79 -4.20 6.56 3.71
C LEU A 79 -2.76 6.06 3.72
N VAL A 80 -2.06 6.32 2.62
CA VAL A 80 -0.68 5.90 2.40
C VAL A 80 0.09 7.03 1.72
N GLN A 81 1.40 7.01 1.91
CA GLN A 81 2.35 7.74 1.08
C GLN A 81 3.05 6.75 0.14
N VAL A 82 3.34 7.20 -1.07
CA VAL A 82 4.14 6.44 -2.04
C VAL A 82 5.37 7.25 -2.40
N GLU A 83 6.52 6.59 -2.51
CA GLU A 83 7.78 7.17 -2.94
C GLU A 83 8.56 6.14 -3.77
N LYS A 84 9.47 6.60 -4.64
CA LYS A 84 10.41 5.72 -5.33
C LYS A 84 11.47 5.25 -4.32
N VAL A 85 11.87 3.97 -4.42
CA VAL A 85 12.98 3.40 -3.63
C VAL A 85 14.31 3.84 -4.23
#